data_AF-A0A2A2AXZ3-F1
#
_entry.id   AF-A0A2A2AXZ3-F1
#
_cell.length_a   1.000
_cell.length_b   1.000
_cell.length_c   1.000
_cell.angle_alpha   90.00
_cell.angle_beta   90.00
_cell.angle_gamma   90.00
#
_symmetry.space_group_name_H-M   'P 1'
#
loop_
_entity.id
_entity.type
_entity.pdbx_description
1 polymer ?
#
loop_
_entity_poly.entity_id
_entity_poly.type
_entity_poly.pdbx_seq_one_letter_code
_entity_poly.pdbx_strand_id
1 'polypeptide(L)'
;MFNLFALLYDPSDCIDNDSLMHDLEQKLLWIGQYAVCTEQLDFPDVTLVVLEKEGWRVEFEIREQDSMTLSLGALQKILKKKTALPENFLSYNKELAIGFGDDPDRRFTDEIIQIGEFVRENYPGVVIYDQYNEDVW
;
A
#
# COMPACT_ATOMS: atom_id res chain seq x y z
N MET A 1 15.09 3.14 -0.99
CA MET A 1 13.65 3.23 -1.27
C MET A 1 13.12 1.84 -1.06
N PHE A 2 12.04 1.71 -0.29
CA PHE A 2 11.43 0.44 0.07
C PHE A 2 9.97 0.50 -0.35
N ASN A 3 9.40 -0.60 -0.85
CA ASN A 3 8.02 -0.62 -1.33
C ASN A 3 7.25 -1.77 -0.69
N LEU A 4 6.03 -1.49 -0.26
CA LEU A 4 5.02 -2.51 0.06
C LEU A 4 3.94 -2.48 -1.01
N PHE A 5 3.41 -3.66 -1.32
CA PHE A 5 2.28 -3.78 -2.25
C PHE A 5 1.11 -4.45 -1.56
N ALA A 6 0.02 -3.71 -1.39
CA ALA A 6 -1.20 -4.21 -0.81
C ALA A 6 -2.18 -4.61 -1.92
N LEU A 7 -2.42 -5.91 -2.05
CA LEU A 7 -3.39 -6.44 -2.99
C LEU A 7 -4.77 -6.45 -2.35
N LEU A 8 -5.74 -5.85 -3.05
CA LEU A 8 -7.06 -5.55 -2.52
C LEU A 8 -8.16 -6.19 -3.37
N TYR A 9 -9.21 -6.67 -2.69
CA TYR A 9 -10.46 -7.08 -3.31
C TYR A 9 -11.49 -5.98 -3.14
N ASP A 10 -11.73 -5.21 -4.19
CA ASP A 10 -12.65 -4.07 -4.21
C ASP A 10 -13.59 -4.14 -5.43
N PRO A 11 -14.53 -5.11 -5.47
CA PRO A 11 -15.44 -5.28 -6.60
C PRO A 11 -16.47 -4.14 -6.72
N SER A 12 -16.60 -3.30 -5.68
CA SER A 12 -17.55 -2.18 -5.63
C SER A 12 -16.90 -0.84 -5.97
N ASP A 13 -15.61 -0.84 -6.31
CA ASP A 13 -14.85 0.35 -6.67
C ASP A 13 -14.94 1.47 -5.63
N CYS A 14 -14.83 1.09 -4.35
CA CYS A 14 -14.97 2.01 -3.21
C CYS A 14 -13.62 2.58 -2.73
N ILE A 15 -12.51 1.98 -3.15
CA ILE A 15 -11.16 2.37 -2.74
C ILE A 15 -10.56 3.30 -3.81
N ASP A 16 -10.62 4.60 -3.55
CA ASP A 16 -10.01 5.66 -4.35
C ASP A 16 -9.15 6.59 -3.46
N ASN A 17 -8.52 7.61 -4.07
CA ASN A 17 -7.65 8.53 -3.34
C ASN A 17 -8.40 9.32 -2.25
N ASP A 18 -9.67 9.66 -2.46
CA ASP A 18 -10.47 10.40 -1.49
C ASP A 18 -10.77 9.53 -0.26
N SER A 19 -11.16 8.27 -0.48
CA SER A 19 -11.37 7.27 0.57
C SER A 19 -10.08 6.96 1.33
N LEU A 20 -8.94 6.86 0.63
CA LEU A 20 -7.64 6.61 1.24
C LEU A 20 -7.20 7.78 2.10
N MET A 21 -7.34 9.03 1.61
CA MET A 21 -7.07 10.21 2.43
C MET A 21 -7.96 10.24 3.67
N HIS A 22 -9.26 9.99 3.50
CA HIS A 22 -10.20 9.94 4.61
C HIS A 22 -9.78 8.89 5.65
N ASP A 23 -9.42 7.69 5.20
CA ASP A 23 -8.98 6.62 6.08
C ASP A 23 -7.68 6.97 6.81
N LEU A 24 -6.70 7.56 6.12
CA LEU A 24 -5.45 8.05 6.73
C LEU A 24 -5.74 9.10 7.82
N GLU A 25 -6.60 10.07 7.52
CA GLU A 25 -6.97 11.14 8.47
C GLU A 25 -7.72 10.62 9.70
N GLN A 26 -8.58 9.61 9.54
CA GLN A 26 -9.42 9.12 10.62
C GLN A 26 -8.79 7.98 11.42
N LYS A 27 -7.92 7.18 10.81
CA LYS A 27 -7.54 5.87 11.34
C LYS A 27 -6.04 5.65 11.45
N LEU A 28 -5.19 6.43 10.76
CA LEU A 28 -3.75 6.33 10.98
C LEU A 28 -3.38 6.94 12.34
N LEU A 29 -2.76 6.13 13.18
CA LEU A 29 -2.22 6.61 14.45
C LEU A 29 -1.20 7.73 14.19
N TRP A 30 -1.32 8.82 14.94
CA TRP A 30 -0.41 9.98 14.87
C TRP A 30 -0.41 10.72 13.54
N ILE A 31 -1.49 10.63 12.75
CA ILE A 31 -1.62 11.42 11.53
C ILE A 31 -1.30 12.92 11.72
N GLY A 32 -1.54 13.47 12.92
CA GLY A 32 -1.19 14.85 13.27
C GLY A 32 0.32 15.18 13.27
N GLN A 33 1.20 14.19 13.09
CA GLN A 33 2.65 14.37 12.87
C GLN A 33 3.03 14.44 11.39
N TYR A 34 2.07 14.20 10.49
CA TYR A 34 2.27 14.16 9.05
C TYR A 34 1.56 15.33 8.38
N ALA A 35 2.16 15.84 7.31
CA ALA A 35 1.43 16.55 6.28
C ALA A 35 0.84 15.51 5.32
N VAL A 36 -0.44 15.67 4.96
CA VAL A 36 -1.14 14.80 4.01
C VAL A 36 -1.55 15.64 2.81
N CYS A 37 -1.27 15.17 1.61
CA CYS A 37 -1.72 15.82 0.38
C CYS A 37 -1.87 14.82 -0.77
N THR A 38 -2.41 15.31 -1.88
CA THR A 38 -2.37 14.61 -3.17
C THR A 38 -1.34 15.27 -4.09
N GLU A 39 -0.59 14.47 -4.84
CA GLU A 39 0.34 14.94 -5.85
C GLU A 39 -0.01 14.35 -7.22
N GLN A 40 -0.16 15.19 -8.24
CA GLN A 40 -0.31 14.74 -9.63
C GLN A 40 1.07 14.59 -10.26
N LEU A 41 1.36 13.41 -10.80
CA LEU A 41 2.50 13.19 -11.67
C LEU A 41 2.05 13.33 -13.12
N ASP A 42 2.84 14.02 -13.95
CA ASP A 42 2.56 14.16 -15.38
C ASP A 42 3.06 12.95 -16.20
N PHE A 43 3.99 12.18 -15.64
CA PHE A 43 4.58 11.00 -16.32
C PHE A 43 5.14 9.97 -15.30
N PRO A 44 4.44 8.85 -15.06
CA PRO A 44 3.11 8.50 -15.60
C PRO A 44 2.03 9.46 -15.09
N ASP A 45 0.93 9.59 -15.84
CA ASP A 45 -0.22 10.41 -15.44
C ASP A 45 -1.02 9.72 -14.32
N VAL A 46 -0.63 9.98 -13.07
CA VAL A 46 -1.21 9.36 -11.87
C VAL A 46 -1.33 10.36 -10.74
N THR A 47 -2.35 10.20 -9.91
CA THR A 47 -2.52 10.96 -8.68
C THR A 47 -2.08 10.09 -7.50
N LEU A 48 -1.13 10.58 -6.72
CA LEU A 48 -0.63 9.94 -5.50
C LEU A 48 -1.27 10.58 -4.28
N VAL A 49 -1.48 9.79 -3.23
CA VAL A 49 -1.63 10.32 -1.86
C VAL A 49 -0.25 10.30 -1.21
N VAL A 50 0.15 11.39 -0.57
CA VAL A 50 1.48 11.57 0.02
C VAL A 50 1.37 11.92 1.48
N LEU A 51 2.10 11.19 2.32
CA LEU A 51 2.40 11.54 3.70
C LEU A 51 3.82 12.09 3.78
N GLU A 52 4.01 13.23 4.45
CA GLU A 52 5.34 13.80 4.67
C GLU A 52 5.57 14.10 6.16
N LYS A 53 6.71 13.67 6.68
CA LYS A 53 7.17 13.94 8.04
C LYS A 53 8.67 14.22 8.04
N GLU A 54 9.07 15.41 8.47
CA GLU A 54 10.48 15.82 8.57
C GLU A 54 11.29 15.62 7.26
N GLY A 55 10.65 15.79 6.09
CA GLY A 55 11.26 15.58 4.78
C GLY A 55 11.35 14.11 4.33
N TRP A 56 10.91 13.16 5.17
CA TRP A 56 10.65 11.78 4.75
C TRP A 56 9.23 11.67 4.20
N ARG A 57 9.11 10.99 3.06
CA ARG A 57 7.86 10.89 2.29
C ARG A 57 7.41 9.43 2.17
N VAL A 58 6.11 9.22 2.26
CA VAL A 58 5.44 7.97 1.90
C VAL A 58 4.41 8.26 0.83
N GLU A 59 4.51 7.54 -0.27
CA GLU A 59 3.70 7.72 -1.47
C GLU A 59 2.79 6.52 -1.65
N PHE A 60 1.52 6.79 -1.87
CA PHE A 60 0.49 5.79 -2.08
C PHE A 60 -0.07 5.96 -3.48
N GLU A 61 0.04 4.92 -4.29
CA GLU A 61 -0.52 4.84 -5.63
C GLU A 61 -1.56 3.72 -5.67
N ILE A 62 -2.81 4.08 -5.97
CA ILE A 62 -3.86 3.09 -6.24
C ILE A 62 -3.79 2.72 -7.72
N ARG A 63 -3.56 1.43 -7.98
CA ARG A 63 -3.49 0.86 -9.33
C ARG A 63 -4.66 -0.09 -9.54
N GLU A 64 -5.46 0.24 -10.55
CA GLU A 64 -6.53 -0.63 -11.04
C GLU A 64 -5.98 -1.91 -11.66
N GLN A 65 -6.85 -2.92 -11.82
CA GLN A 65 -6.49 -4.27 -12.25
C GLN A 65 -5.54 -4.32 -13.46
N ASP A 66 -5.81 -3.52 -14.48
CA ASP A 66 -5.02 -3.50 -15.73
C ASP A 66 -3.66 -2.79 -15.58
N SER A 67 -3.47 -2.06 -14.47
CA SER A 67 -2.26 -1.30 -14.14
C SER A 67 -1.48 -1.89 -12.96
N MET A 68 -1.96 -2.99 -12.37
CA MET A 68 -1.25 -3.69 -11.30
C MET A 68 0.12 -4.15 -11.77
N THR A 69 1.15 -3.93 -10.95
CA THR A 69 2.50 -4.40 -11.28
C THR A 69 2.70 -5.87 -10.94
N LEU A 70 1.97 -6.36 -9.94
CA LEU A 70 2.09 -7.73 -9.47
C LEU A 70 1.11 -8.67 -10.17
N SER A 71 1.66 -9.77 -10.70
CA SER A 71 0.83 -10.86 -11.22
C SER A 71 0.30 -11.74 -10.10
N LEU A 72 -1.01 -11.68 -9.85
CA LEU A 72 -1.69 -12.53 -8.85
C LEU A 72 -1.40 -14.02 -9.07
N GLY A 73 -1.41 -14.50 -10.32
CA GLY A 73 -1.11 -15.90 -10.63
C GLY A 73 0.34 -16.30 -10.30
N ALA A 74 1.30 -15.39 -10.50
CA ALA A 74 2.69 -15.62 -10.15
C ALA A 74 2.89 -15.58 -8.63
N LEU A 75 2.35 -14.56 -7.96
CA LEU A 75 2.39 -14.44 -6.50
C LEU A 75 1.74 -15.62 -5.81
N GLN A 76 0.57 -16.08 -6.28
CA GLN A 76 -0.08 -17.25 -5.68
C GLN A 76 0.85 -18.47 -5.65
N LYS A 77 1.67 -18.68 -6.69
CA LYS A 77 2.63 -19.80 -6.74
C LYS A 77 3.81 -19.63 -5.77
N ILE A 78 4.25 -18.39 -5.57
CA ILE A 78 5.34 -18.07 -4.63
C ILE A 78 4.82 -18.22 -3.19
N LEU A 79 3.65 -17.65 -2.92
CA LEU A 79 3.10 -17.46 -1.58
C LEU A 79 2.39 -18.70 -1.02
N LYS A 80 1.73 -19.54 -1.84
CA LYS A 80 1.11 -20.80 -1.38
C LYS A 80 2.09 -21.76 -0.70
N LYS A 81 3.39 -21.59 -0.91
CA LYS A 81 4.43 -22.38 -0.23
C LYS A 81 4.74 -21.89 1.17
N LYS A 82 4.41 -20.63 1.48
CA LYS A 82 4.77 -19.92 2.72
C LYS A 82 3.57 -19.66 3.62
N THR A 83 2.39 -19.36 3.05
CA THR A 83 1.19 -18.97 3.80
C THR A 83 -0.11 -19.40 3.12
N ALA A 84 -1.20 -19.42 3.89
CA ALA A 84 -2.55 -19.58 3.36
C ALA A 84 -3.02 -18.22 2.78
N LEU A 85 -3.50 -18.24 1.54
CA LEU A 85 -4.07 -17.07 0.89
C LEU A 85 -5.60 -17.12 0.96
N PRO A 86 -6.28 -15.96 0.92
CA PRO A 86 -7.73 -15.90 0.76
C PRO A 86 -8.21 -16.69 -0.46
N GLU A 87 -9.35 -17.36 -0.36
CA GLU A 87 -9.86 -18.22 -1.43
C GLU A 87 -10.11 -17.46 -2.74
N ASN A 88 -10.53 -16.19 -2.61
CA ASN A 88 -10.79 -15.27 -3.70
C ASN A 88 -9.54 -14.48 -4.16
N PHE A 89 -8.32 -14.86 -3.76
CA PHE A 89 -7.09 -14.11 -4.07
C PHE A 89 -6.92 -13.76 -5.55
N LEU A 90 -7.28 -14.66 -6.47
CA LEU A 90 -7.17 -14.41 -7.91
C LEU A 90 -8.24 -13.45 -8.46
N SER A 91 -9.18 -13.04 -7.63
CA SER A 91 -10.23 -12.07 -7.96
C SER A 91 -9.90 -10.65 -7.48
N TYR A 92 -8.71 -10.45 -6.89
CA TYR A 92 -8.27 -9.13 -6.43
C TYR A 92 -8.09 -8.23 -7.65
N ASN A 93 -8.50 -6.98 -7.53
CA ASN A 93 -8.65 -6.08 -8.68
C ASN A 93 -8.01 -4.70 -8.44
N LYS A 94 -7.40 -4.48 -7.28
CA LYS A 94 -6.62 -3.28 -7.00
C LYS A 94 -5.29 -3.62 -6.32
N GLU A 95 -4.29 -2.81 -6.61
CA GLU A 95 -2.99 -2.80 -5.95
C GLU A 95 -2.76 -1.41 -5.37
N LEU A 96 -2.60 -1.31 -4.05
CA LEU A 96 -2.10 -0.12 -3.40
C LEU A 96 -0.58 -0.26 -3.26
N ALA A 97 0.16 0.44 -4.12
CA ALA A 97 1.61 0.50 -4.07
C ALA A 97 2.04 1.60 -3.10
N ILE A 98 2.84 1.23 -2.11
CA ILE A 98 3.25 2.12 -1.02
C ILE A 98 4.76 2.27 -1.08
N GLY A 99 5.21 3.44 -1.54
CA GLY A 99 6.61 3.80 -1.64
C GLY A 99 7.07 4.53 -0.39
N PHE A 100 8.14 4.04 0.23
CA PHE A 100 8.78 4.67 1.38
C PHE A 100 10.07 5.34 0.94
N GLY A 101 10.19 6.63 1.25
CA GLY A 101 11.39 7.42 1.04
C GLY A 101 12.61 6.80 1.72
N ASP A 102 13.80 7.19 1.26
CA ASP A 102 15.05 6.68 1.81
C ASP A 102 15.18 6.95 3.31
N ASP A 103 15.52 5.90 4.06
CA ASP A 103 15.77 5.97 5.50
C ASP A 103 17.05 5.18 5.86
N PRO A 104 18.24 5.68 5.45
CA PRO A 104 19.50 4.98 5.67
C PRO A 104 19.83 4.78 7.15
N ASP A 105 19.37 5.71 7.99
CA ASP A 105 19.59 5.70 9.44
C ASP A 105 18.49 4.93 10.21
N ARG A 106 17.52 4.34 9.50
CA ARG A 106 16.42 3.55 10.08
C ARG A 106 15.55 4.31 11.07
N ARG A 107 15.46 5.63 10.92
CA ARG A 107 14.71 6.54 11.80
C ARG A 107 13.19 6.36 11.73
N PHE A 108 12.69 5.82 10.63
CA PHE A 108 11.27 5.69 10.31
C PHE A 108 10.80 4.23 10.26
N THR A 109 11.55 3.32 10.86
CA THR A 109 11.21 1.88 10.87
C THR A 109 9.86 1.61 11.54
N ASP A 110 9.58 2.31 12.65
CA ASP A 110 8.31 2.16 13.37
C ASP A 110 7.15 2.69 12.52
N GLU A 111 7.34 3.81 11.83
CA GLU A 111 6.37 4.40 10.91
C GLU A 111 6.04 3.45 9.74
N ILE A 112 7.04 2.77 9.16
CA ILE A 112 6.82 1.77 8.10
C ILE A 112 5.93 0.64 8.61
N ILE A 113 6.21 0.12 9.81
CA ILE A 113 5.41 -0.96 10.42
C ILE A 113 3.97 -0.48 10.63
N GLN A 114 3.78 0.72 11.17
CA GLN A 114 2.47 1.29 11.43
C GLN A 114 1.65 1.52 10.17
N ILE A 115 2.27 1.93 9.08
CA ILE A 115 1.59 2.08 7.79
C ILE A 115 1.16 0.71 7.27
N GLY A 116 2.00 -0.31 7.40
CA GLY A 116 1.61 -1.70 7.09
C GLY A 116 0.45 -2.20 7.95
N GLU A 117 0.45 -1.90 9.25
CA GLU A 117 -0.64 -2.24 10.18
C GLU A 117 -1.93 -1.50 9.82
N PHE A 118 -1.85 -0.19 9.55
CA PHE A 118 -2.98 0.62 9.09
C PHE A 118 -3.64 0.00 7.87
N VAL A 119 -2.86 -0.40 6.86
CA VAL A 119 -3.40 -1.04 5.65
C VAL A 119 -4.08 -2.37 6.02
N ARG A 120 -3.43 -3.21 6.83
CA ARG A 120 -3.96 -4.51 7.23
C ARG A 120 -5.29 -4.39 7.98
N GLU A 121 -5.41 -3.40 8.85
CA GLU A 121 -6.59 -3.18 9.69
C GLU A 121 -7.76 -2.57 8.91
N ASN A 122 -7.47 -1.74 7.90
CA ASN A 122 -8.50 -0.98 7.19
C ASN A 122 -9.03 -1.63 5.93
N TYR A 123 -8.29 -2.58 5.35
CA TYR A 123 -8.69 -3.26 4.13
C TYR A 123 -8.88 -4.76 4.38
N PRO A 124 -10.12 -5.23 4.63
CA PRO A 124 -10.39 -6.62 4.95
C PRO A 124 -9.89 -7.60 3.89
N GLY A 125 -9.11 -8.59 4.33
CA GLY A 125 -8.55 -9.61 3.44
C GLY A 125 -7.39 -9.13 2.58
N VAL A 126 -6.87 -7.91 2.77
CA VAL A 126 -5.68 -7.44 2.07
C VAL A 126 -4.52 -8.42 2.20
N VAL A 127 -3.77 -8.60 1.12
CA VAL A 127 -2.51 -9.34 1.13
C VAL A 127 -1.40 -8.33 0.89
N ILE A 128 -0.59 -8.07 1.92
CA ILE A 128 0.54 -7.14 1.83
C ILE A 128 1.77 -7.96 1.45
N TYR A 129 2.36 -7.65 0.31
CA TYR A 129 3.57 -8.27 -0.19
C TYR A 129 4.76 -7.32 -0.04
N ASP A 130 5.75 -7.76 0.74
CA ASP A 130 7.07 -7.14 0.82
C ASP A 130 7.97 -7.77 -0.24
N GLN A 131 8.24 -7.01 -1.31
CA GLN A 131 9.07 -7.49 -2.42
C GLN A 131 10.53 -7.70 -2.01
N TYR A 132 11.06 -6.91 -1.06
CA TYR A 132 12.46 -6.97 -0.68
C TYR A 132 12.78 -8.21 0.16
N ASN A 133 11.87 -8.57 1.06
CA ASN A 133 12.01 -9.78 1.89
C ASN A 133 11.33 -11.01 1.27
N GLU A 134 10.66 -10.84 0.12
CA GLU A 134 9.77 -11.83 -0.50
C GLU A 134 8.77 -12.43 0.51
N ASP A 135 8.23 -11.59 1.39
CA ASP A 135 7.40 -12.01 2.52
C ASP A 135 5.99 -11.44 2.43
N VAL A 136 5.07 -12.04 3.19
CA VAL A 136 3.67 -11.61 3.26
C VAL A 136 3.31 -11.26 4.68
N TRP A 137 2.64 -10.13 4.79
CA TRP A 137 2.25 -9.48 6.03
C TRP A 137 0.75 -9.59 6.26
#